data_AF-A0A9D6QXL1-F1
#
_entry.id   AF-A0A9D6QXL1-F1
#
_cell.length_a   1.000
_cell.length_b   1.000
_cell.length_c   1.000
_cell.angle_alpha   90.00
_cell.angle_beta   90.00
_cell.angle_gamma   90.00
#
_symmetry.space_group_name_H-M   'P 1'
#
loop_
_entity.id
_entity.type
_entity.pdbx_description
1 polymer ?
#
loop_
_entity_poly.entity_id
_entity_poly.type
_entity_poly.pdbx_seq_one_letter_code
_entity_poly.pdbx_strand_id
1 'polypeptide(L)' 'MSNRKRRRPAPVDIRAEYRFDYRKARPNRFAALIKGSTVAVLLDQDVASVFQTSEAVNSLLRSVISALPEDVKRRSKRP' A
#
# COMPACT_ATOMS: atom_id res chain seq x y z
N MET A 1 10.01 -27.71 35.88
CA MET A 1 9.47 -27.41 34.52
C MET A 1 10.35 -26.33 33.88
N SER A 2 11.13 -26.67 32.86
CA SER A 2 12.13 -25.77 32.25
C SER A 2 11.48 -24.81 31.26
N ASN A 3 11.48 -23.52 31.58
CA ASN A 3 10.88 -22.47 30.77
C ASN A 3 11.80 -22.12 29.57
N ARG A 4 11.53 -22.71 28.40
CA ARG A 4 12.31 -22.47 27.18
C ARG A 4 11.93 -21.11 26.59
N LYS A 5 12.67 -20.07 26.99
CA LYS A 5 12.61 -18.73 26.37
C LYS A 5 12.85 -18.88 24.86
N ARG A 6 11.85 -18.59 24.04
CA ARG A 6 11.93 -18.69 22.56
C ARG A 6 13.08 -17.80 22.08
N ARG A 7 14.18 -18.42 21.64
CA ARG A 7 15.30 -17.71 21.01
C ARG A 7 14.80 -17.12 19.69
N ARG A 8 14.84 -15.80 19.56
CA ARG A 8 14.66 -15.14 18.27
C ARG A 8 15.72 -15.68 17.30
N PRO A 9 15.38 -16.01 16.05
CA PRO A 9 16.38 -16.41 15.07
C PRO A 9 17.45 -15.31 14.99
N ALA A 10 18.72 -15.71 14.96
CA ALA A 10 19.81 -14.77 14.76
C ALA A 10 19.53 -13.98 13.45
N PRO A 11 19.81 -12.67 13.41
CA PRO A 11 19.66 -11.91 12.18
C PRO A 11 20.47 -12.60 11.08
N VAL A 12 19.83 -12.88 9.95
CA VAL A 12 20.51 -13.36 8.75
C VAL A 12 21.60 -12.34 8.42
N ASP A 13 22.86 -12.78 8.43
CA ASP A 13 23.98 -11.88 8.18
C ASP A 13 23.90 -11.36 6.75
N ILE A 14 23.46 -10.12 6.59
CA ILE A 14 23.43 -9.43 5.31
C ILE A 14 24.88 -9.17 4.91
N ARG A 15 25.27 -9.67 3.73
CA ARG A 15 26.63 -9.49 3.20
C ARG A 15 26.95 -8.00 3.12
N ALA A 16 28.22 -7.65 3.27
CA ALA A 16 28.66 -6.26 3.41
C ALA A 16 28.22 -5.37 2.24
N GLU A 17 28.11 -5.92 1.03
CA GLU A 17 27.65 -5.23 -0.18
C GLU A 17 26.19 -4.75 -0.11
N TYR A 18 25.37 -5.33 0.76
CA TYR A 18 23.97 -4.94 0.94
C TYR A 18 23.78 -3.90 2.06
N ARG A 19 24.86 -3.39 2.66
CA ARG A 19 24.82 -2.29 3.64
C ARG A 19 24.83 -0.94 2.92
N PHE A 20 23.67 -0.55 2.39
CA PHE A 20 23.51 0.72 1.69
C PHE A 20 23.52 1.93 2.64
N ASP A 21 24.27 2.98 2.29
CA ASP A 21 24.18 4.28 2.97
C ASP A 21 22.97 5.05 2.43
N TYR A 22 21.82 4.88 3.07
CA TYR A 22 20.57 5.52 2.67
C TYR A 22 20.60 7.06 2.72
N ARG A 23 21.58 7.68 3.38
CA ARG A 23 21.77 9.15 3.33
C ARG A 23 22.21 9.63 1.94
N LYS A 24 22.80 8.73 1.14
CA LYS A 24 23.19 8.98 -0.25
C LYS A 24 22.13 8.52 -1.25
N ALA A 25 21.02 7.94 -0.77
CA ALA A 25 19.95 7.49 -1.65
C ALA A 25 19.26 8.67 -2.33
N ARG A 26 18.77 8.43 -3.55
CA ARG A 26 17.91 9.41 -4.22
C ARG A 26 16.56 9.50 -3.49
N PRO A 27 16.00 10.71 -3.32
CA PRO A 27 14.67 10.84 -2.76
C PRO A 27 13.65 10.10 -3.63
N ASN A 28 12.65 9.50 -3.01
CA ASN A 28 11.61 8.76 -3.72
C ASN A 28 10.81 9.71 -4.62
N ARG A 29 10.94 9.55 -5.94
CA ARG A 29 10.24 10.37 -6.95
C ARG A 29 8.70 10.34 -6.83
N PHE A 30 8.14 9.31 -6.21
CA PHE A 30 6.71 9.16 -5.99
C PHE A 30 6.24 9.73 -4.65
N ALA A 31 7.14 10.10 -3.73
CA ALA A 31 6.76 10.63 -2.43
C ALA A 31 5.91 11.91 -2.55
N ALA A 32 6.18 12.74 -3.55
CA ALA A 32 5.38 13.94 -3.81
C ALA A 32 3.97 13.64 -4.35
N LEU A 33 3.79 12.48 -5.00
CA LEU A 33 2.50 12.02 -5.54
C LEU A 33 1.66 11.33 -4.46
N ILE A 34 2.32 10.69 -3.50
CA ILE A 34 1.69 10.03 -2.35
C ILE A 34 1.63 11.03 -1.19
N LYS A 35 0.72 12.01 -1.31
CA LYS A 35 0.50 13.01 -0.25
C LYS A 35 -0.40 12.42 0.85
N GLY A 36 0.12 12.29 2.07
CA GLY A 36 -0.68 11.94 3.24
C GLY A 36 -1.17 10.49 3.25
N SER A 37 -2.49 10.28 3.36
CA SER A 37 -3.15 8.97 3.49
C SER A 37 -3.42 8.26 2.16
N THR A 38 -2.71 8.63 1.09
CA THR A 38 -2.86 7.99 -0.22
C THR A 38 -2.46 6.51 -0.17
N VAL A 39 -3.39 5.63 -0.51
CA VAL A 39 -3.15 4.18 -0.63
C VAL A 39 -2.77 3.87 -2.08
N ALA A 40 -1.62 3.23 -2.28
CA ALA A 40 -1.24 2.69 -3.57
C ALA A 40 -1.84 1.29 -3.75
N VAL A 41 -2.55 1.08 -4.86
CA VAL A 41 -3.17 -0.20 -5.21
C VAL A 41 -2.62 -0.65 -6.56
N LEU A 42 -2.24 -1.92 -6.66
CA LEU A 42 -1.87 -2.53 -7.94
C LEU A 42 -3.14 -3.04 -8.60
N LEU A 43 -3.34 -2.66 -9.86
CA LEU A 43 -4.43 -3.19 -10.68
C LEU A 43 -3.94 -4.43 -11.43
N ASP A 44 -4.82 -5.41 -11.57
CA ASP A 44 -4.58 -6.54 -12.46
C ASP A 44 -4.56 -6.09 -13.93
N GLN A 45 -3.90 -6.87 -14.78
CA GLN A 45 -3.60 -6.50 -16.16
C GLN A 45 -4.87 -6.28 -17.00
N ASP A 46 -5.91 -7.07 -16.77
CA ASP A 46 -7.21 -6.94 -17.42
C ASP A 46 -7.86 -5.60 -17.09
N VAL A 47 -7.88 -5.21 -15.81
CA VAL A 47 -8.44 -3.93 -15.36
C VAL A 47 -7.62 -2.75 -15.88
N ALA A 48 -6.29 -2.85 -15.82
CA ALA A 48 -5.37 -1.81 -16.32
C ALA A 48 -5.46 -1.62 -17.85
N SER A 49 -5.85 -2.66 -18.59
CA SER A 49 -6.05 -2.56 -20.05
C SER A 49 -7.25 -1.69 -20.42
N VAL A 50 -8.26 -1.65 -19.55
CA VAL A 50 -9.47 -0.84 -19.73
C VAL A 50 -9.28 0.56 -19.15
N PHE A 51 -8.68 0.67 -17.97
CA PHE A 51 -8.48 1.94 -17.28
C PHE A 51 -7.01 2.36 -17.30
N GLN A 52 -6.67 3.25 -18.25
CA GLN A 52 -5.30 3.72 -18.43
C GLN A 52 -4.85 4.80 -17.44
N THR A 53 -5.78 5.36 -16.64
CA THR A 53 -5.48 6.45 -15.70
C THR A 53 -6.15 6.24 -14.34
N SER A 54 -5.50 6.73 -13.28
CA SER A 54 -6.06 6.73 -11.93
C SER A 54 -7.35 7.53 -11.83
N GLU A 55 -7.49 8.60 -12.62
CA GLU A 55 -8.67 9.46 -12.67
C GLU A 55 -9.88 8.68 -13.18
N ALA A 56 -9.72 7.86 -14.22
CA ALA A 56 -10.81 7.05 -14.79
C ALA A 56 -11.33 6.01 -13.79
N VAL A 57 -10.41 5.30 -13.11
CA VAL A 57 -10.77 4.35 -12.05
C VAL A 57 -11.50 5.05 -10.91
N ASN A 58 -10.93 6.14 -10.40
CA ASN A 58 -11.51 6.87 -9.27
C ASN A 58 -12.88 7.47 -9.61
N SER A 59 -13.08 7.93 -10.85
CA SER A 59 -14.38 8.43 -11.32
C SER A 59 -15.44 7.33 -11.28
N LEU A 60 -15.12 6.15 -11.82
CA LEU A 60 -16.04 5.01 -11.81
C LEU A 60 -16.35 4.56 -10.39
N LEU A 61 -15.33 4.38 -9.54
CA LEU A 61 -15.52 3.95 -8.15
C LEU A 61 -16.38 4.94 -7.37
N ARG A 62 -16.21 6.25 -7.58
CA ARG A 62 -17.05 7.28 -6.95
C ARG A 62 -18.50 7.21 -7.45
N SER A 63 -18.70 6.96 -8.74
CA SER A 63 -20.04 6.75 -9.30
C SER A 63 -20.73 5.55 -8.64
N VAL A 64 -20.05 4.42 -8.54
CA VAL A 64 -20.56 3.22 -7.84
C VAL A 64 -20.85 3.53 -6.38
N ILE A 65 -19.94 4.20 -5.66
CA ILE A 65 -20.15 4.58 -4.26
C ILE A 65 -21.39 5.47 -4.12
N SER A 66 -21.63 6.39 -5.05
CA SER A 66 -22.80 7.27 -5.01
C SER A 66 -24.12 6.51 -5.16
N ALA A 67 -24.12 5.48 -6.00
CA ALA A 67 -25.26 4.60 -6.27
C ALA A 67 -25.52 3.55 -5.16
N LEU A 68 -24.54 3.30 -4.28
CA LEU A 68 -24.73 2.38 -3.16
C LEU A 68 -25.77 2.90 -2.17
N PRO A 69 -26.55 2.01 -1.53
CA PRO A 69 -27.53 2.41 -0.53
C PRO A 69 -26.85 2.90 0.78
N GLU A 70 -27.55 3.76 1.51
CA GLU A 70 -26.99 4.52 2.65
C GLU A 70 -26.57 3.65 3.84
N ASP A 71 -27.19 2.49 4.00
CA ASP A 71 -26.84 1.47 4.99
C ASP A 71 -25.41 0.91 4.76
N VAL A 72 -25.04 0.66 3.51
CA VAL A 72 -23.69 0.22 3.12
C VAL A 72 -22.67 1.34 3.37
N LYS A 73 -23.01 2.59 3.04
CA LYS A 73 -22.16 3.77 3.28
C LYS A 73 -21.93 4.04 4.77
N ARG A 74 -22.93 3.79 5.63
CA ARG A 74 -22.81 3.96 7.09
C ARG A 74 -21.90 2.92 7.72
N ARG A 75 -21.87 1.70 7.17
CA ARG A 75 -21.05 0.60 7.68
C ARG A 75 -19.56 0.81 7.42
N SER A 76 -19.19 1.43 6.29
CA SER A 76 -17.79 1.75 5.96
C SER A 76 -17.22 2.94 6.74
N LYS A 77 -18.07 3.78 7.36
CA LYS A 77 -17.64 4.93 8.19
C LYS A 77 -17.30 4.57 9.64
N ARG A 78 -17.54 3.32 10.09
CA ARG A 78 -17.16 2.90 11.44
C ARG A 78 -15.67 2.49 11.45
N PRO A 79 -14.86 3.02 12.38
CA PRO A 79 -13.42 2.75 12.46
C PRO A 79 -13.12 1.29 12.80
#